data_AF-A0A4Y8AJQ4-F1
#
_entry.id   AF-A0A4Y8AJQ4-F1
#
_cell.length_a   1.000
_cell.length_b   1.000
_cell.length_c   1.000
_cell.angle_alpha   90.00
_cell.angle_beta   90.00
_cell.angle_gamma   90.00
#
_symmetry.space_group_name_H-M   'P 1'
#
loop_
_entity.id
_entity.type
_entity.pdbx_description
1 polymer ?
#
loop_
_entity_poly.entity_id
_entity_poly.type
_entity_poly.pdbx_seq_one_letter_code
_entity_poly.pdbx_strand_id
1 'polypeptide(L)'
;MSEELILQIQKKAGLTEVVSKYILLNNSRKVLKGRCPFHKDDTTSLMIMPESNIFKCFGCGAEGGPVDFVARIESVSREEVAGRMAKELGFTLNKFAQ
;
A
#
# COMPACT_ATOMS: atom_id res chain seq x y z
N MET A 1 -13.44 0.72 12.18
CA MET A 1 -13.82 0.93 10.77
C MET A 1 -14.06 -0.44 10.15
N SER A 2 -15.09 -0.64 9.31
CA SER A 2 -15.36 -1.99 8.76
C SER A 2 -14.27 -2.42 7.76
N GLU A 3 -13.99 -3.73 7.68
CA GLU A 3 -13.04 -4.26 6.69
C GLU A 3 -13.44 -3.93 5.26
N GLU A 4 -14.74 -3.94 4.96
CA GLU A 4 -15.26 -3.54 3.65
C GLU A 4 -14.88 -2.10 3.28
N LEU A 5 -14.98 -1.16 4.23
CA LEU A 5 -14.61 0.23 3.99
C LEU A 5 -13.10 0.38 3.76
N ILE A 6 -12.28 -0.36 4.50
CA ILE A 6 -10.81 -0.40 4.27
C ILE A 6 -10.51 -0.90 2.86
N LEU A 7 -11.18 -1.97 2.41
CA LEU A 7 -11.02 -2.49 1.05
C LEU A 7 -11.45 -1.48 -0.02
N GLN A 8 -12.51 -0.70 0.21
CA GLN A 8 -12.92 0.35 -0.72
C GLN A 8 -11.89 1.49 -0.82
N ILE A 9 -11.35 1.93 0.32
CA ILE A 9 -10.28 2.94 0.37
C ILE A 9 -9.05 2.43 -0.36
N GLN A 10 -8.66 1.18 -0.08
CA GLN A 10 -7.52 0.52 -0.69
C GLN A 10 -7.67 0.41 -2.22
N LYS A 11 -8.86 0.13 -2.75
CA LYS A 11 -9.12 0.09 -4.19
C LYS A 11 -8.93 1.44 -4.87
N LYS A 12 -9.16 2.56 -4.16
CA LYS A 12 -9.00 3.90 -4.71
C LYS A 12 -7.61 4.48 -4.51
N ALA A 13 -6.91 4.08 -3.44
CA ALA A 13 -5.53 4.49 -3.22
C ALA A 13 -4.60 3.80 -4.24
N GLY A 14 -3.85 4.58 -5.00
CA GLY A 14 -2.88 4.04 -5.96
C GLY A 14 -1.62 3.53 -5.26
N LEU A 15 -1.40 2.22 -5.28
CA LEU A 15 -0.25 1.60 -4.61
C LEU A 15 1.08 2.14 -5.12
N THR A 16 1.20 2.32 -6.44
CA THR A 16 2.42 2.88 -7.05
C THR A 16 2.76 4.25 -6.46
N GLU A 17 1.76 5.14 -6.36
CA GLU A 17 1.96 6.48 -5.84
C GLU A 17 2.30 6.46 -4.35
N VAL A 18 1.61 5.61 -3.58
CA VAL A 18 1.88 5.40 -2.15
C VAL A 18 3.31 4.91 -1.93
N VAL A 19 3.74 3.85 -2.63
CA VAL A 19 5.07 3.26 -2.45
C VAL A 19 6.18 4.20 -2.91
N SER A 20 5.94 4.97 -3.98
CA SER A 20 6.93 5.93 -4.53
C SER A 20 7.25 7.07 -3.56
N LYS A 21 6.42 7.30 -2.53
CA LYS A 21 6.73 8.25 -1.44
C LYS A 21 7.82 7.74 -0.49
N TYR A 22 8.04 6.42 -0.43
CA TYR A 22 8.95 5.79 0.54
C TYR A 22 10.22 5.24 -0.09
N ILE A 23 10.13 4.71 -1.31
CA ILE A 23 11.27 4.09 -1.99
C ILE A 23 11.29 4.44 -3.47
N LEU A 24 12.48 4.36 -4.07
CA LEU A 24 12.64 4.45 -5.51
C LEU A 24 12.14 3.16 -6.17
N LEU A 25 11.29 3.32 -7.18
CA LEU A 25 10.79 2.24 -8.02
C LEU A 25 11.40 2.34 -9.41
N ASN A 26 11.85 1.20 -9.93
CA ASN A 26 12.33 1.08 -11.29
C ASN A 26 11.22 0.48 -12.18
N ASN A 27 10.95 1.14 -13.30
CA ASN A 27 9.92 0.70 -14.25
C ASN A 27 10.35 -0.59 -14.97
N SER A 28 9.47 -1.59 -15.01
CA SER A 28 9.69 -2.85 -15.72
C SER A 28 8.41 -3.32 -16.41
N ARG A 29 8.08 -2.70 -17.56
CA ARG A 29 6.90 -2.95 -18.41
C ARG A 29 5.54 -3.06 -17.68
N LYS A 30 5.29 -4.18 -16.99
CA LYS A 30 4.03 -4.50 -16.28
C LYS A 30 4.14 -4.49 -14.76
N VAL A 31 5.37 -4.51 -14.23
CA VAL A 31 5.65 -4.52 -12.79
C VAL A 31 6.68 -3.45 -12.47
N LEU A 32 6.57 -2.86 -11.29
CA LEU A 32 7.60 -1.99 -10.75
C LEU A 32 8.41 -2.79 -9.74
N LYS A 33 9.71 -2.52 -9.67
CA LYS A 33 10.61 -3.21 -8.74
C LYS A 33 11.34 -2.21 -7.87
N GLY A 34 11.61 -2.59 -6.63
CA GLY A 34 12.36 -1.77 -5.69
C GLY A 34 13.04 -2.62 -4.62
N ARG A 35 13.89 -1.96 -3.82
CA ARG A 35 14.40 -2.55 -2.58
C ARG A 35 13.28 -2.59 -1.55
N CYS A 36 13.16 -3.69 -0.83
CA CYS A 36 12.13 -3.84 0.17
C CYS A 36 12.50 -3.04 1.43
N PRO A 37 11.63 -2.14 1.92
CA PRO A 37 11.90 -1.41 3.16
C PRO A 37 11.66 -2.25 4.43
N PHE A 38 11.09 -3.46 4.29
CA PHE A 38 10.67 -4.29 5.42
C PHE A 38 11.75 -5.28 5.91
N HIS A 39 12.86 -5.40 5.20
CA HIS A 39 14.00 -6.21 5.62
C HIS A 39 15.28 -5.65 5.02
N LYS A 40 16.41 -5.97 5.64
CA LYS A 40 17.72 -5.50 5.20
C LYS A 40 18.31 -6.47 4.17
N ASP A 41 18.27 -6.08 2.91
CA ASP A 41 18.87 -6.80 1.79
C ASP A 41 19.22 -5.83 0.65
N ASP A 42 20.23 -6.15 -0.16
CA ASP A 42 20.71 -5.28 -1.25
C ASP A 42 20.03 -5.58 -2.61
N THR A 43 19.21 -6.62 -2.69
CA THR A 43 18.50 -7.00 -3.92
C THR A 43 17.15 -6.29 -4.07
N THR A 44 16.72 -6.13 -5.33
CA THR A 44 15.38 -5.64 -5.65
C THR A 44 14.35 -6.76 -5.49
N SER A 45 13.94 -7.02 -4.26
CA SER A 45 13.04 -8.12 -3.89
C SER A 45 11.56 -7.71 -3.82
N LEU A 46 11.25 -6.41 -3.82
CA LEU A 46 9.89 -5.90 -3.81
C LEU A 46 9.37 -5.72 -5.25
N MET A 47 8.20 -6.26 -5.54
CA MET A 47 7.48 -6.05 -6.78
C MET A 47 6.13 -5.39 -6.51
N ILE A 48 5.80 -4.39 -7.32
CA ILE A 48 4.50 -3.73 -7.36
C ILE A 48 3.81 -4.12 -8.66
N MET A 49 2.56 -4.55 -8.57
CA MET A 49 1.70 -4.89 -9.70
C MET A 49 0.59 -3.83 -9.79
N PRO A 50 0.76 -2.77 -10.60
CA PRO A 50 -0.17 -1.64 -10.63
C PRO A 50 -1.59 -2.05 -11.05
N GLU A 51 -1.72 -2.98 -12.00
CA GLU A 51 -3.03 -3.45 -12.49
C GLU A 51 -3.87 -4.10 -11.40
N SER A 52 -3.23 -4.86 -10.50
CA SER A 52 -3.89 -5.55 -9.40
C SER A 52 -3.84 -4.77 -8.08
N ASN A 53 -3.18 -3.61 -8.07
CA ASN A 53 -2.97 -2.75 -6.91
C ASN A 53 -2.39 -3.46 -5.67
N ILE A 54 -1.49 -4.42 -5.89
CA ILE A 54 -0.82 -5.21 -4.83
C ILE A 54 0.71 -5.14 -4.93
N PHE A 55 1.36 -5.32 -3.78
CA PHE A 55 2.80 -5.54 -3.68
C PHE A 55 3.09 -6.94 -3.16
N LYS A 56 4.27 -7.45 -3.51
CA LYS A 56 4.84 -8.64 -2.90
C LYS A 56 6.35 -8.51 -2.82
N CYS A 57 6.90 -8.83 -1.66
CA CYS A 57 8.32 -9.00 -1.46
C CYS A 57 8.67 -10.48 -1.47
N PHE A 58 9.53 -10.89 -2.39
CA PHE A 58 9.98 -12.28 -2.50
C PHE A 58 11.14 -12.62 -1.54
N GLY A 59 11.70 -11.63 -0.85
CA GLY A 59 12.73 -11.83 0.17
C GLY A 59 12.15 -12.12 1.56
N CYS A 60 11.20 -11.30 2.02
CA CYS A 60 10.61 -11.42 3.35
C CYS A 60 9.15 -11.89 3.39
N GLY A 61 8.52 -12.12 2.23
CA GLY A 61 7.13 -12.57 2.12
C GLY A 61 6.08 -11.49 2.37
N ALA A 62 6.47 -10.25 2.67
CA ALA A 62 5.51 -9.16 2.87
C ALA A 62 4.67 -8.94 1.59
N GLU A 63 3.35 -8.87 1.75
CA GLU A 63 2.41 -8.64 0.66
C GLU A 63 1.19 -7.87 1.14
N GLY A 64 0.43 -7.31 0.20
CA GLY A 64 -0.79 -6.54 0.48
C GLY A 64 -0.99 -5.43 -0.54
N GLY A 65 -1.87 -4.47 -0.22
CA GLY A 65 -2.07 -3.28 -1.03
C GLY A 65 -1.64 -2.00 -0.31
N PRO A 66 -2.12 -0.82 -0.76
CA PRO A 66 -1.63 0.48 -0.29
C PRO A 66 -1.73 0.68 1.23
N VAL A 67 -2.86 0.31 1.83
CA VAL A 67 -3.07 0.42 3.28
C VAL A 67 -2.09 -0.48 4.03
N ASP A 68 -1.93 -1.73 3.60
CA ASP A 68 -1.05 -2.70 4.26
C ASP A 68 0.42 -2.29 4.18
N PHE A 69 0.83 -1.69 3.06
CA PHE A 69 2.19 -1.18 2.87
C PHE A 69 2.52 -0.08 3.89
N VAL A 70 1.65 0.94 4.00
CA VAL A 70 1.87 2.07 4.91
C VAL A 70 1.76 1.64 6.36
N ALA A 71 0.76 0.79 6.69
CA ALA A 71 0.60 0.27 8.05
C ALA A 71 1.86 -0.45 8.51
N ARG A 72 2.47 -1.25 7.62
CA ARG A 72 3.70 -1.98 7.90
C ARG A 72 4.92 -1.07 8.00
N ILE A 73 5.09 -0.11 7.09
CA ILE A 73 6.30 0.73 7.07
C ILE A 73 6.33 1.73 8.23
N GLU A 74 5.17 2.27 8.59
CA GLU A 74 5.02 3.24 9.69
C GLU A 74 4.76 2.55 11.04
N SER A 75 4.58 1.22 11.06
CA SER A 75 4.24 0.45 12.26
C SER A 75 2.97 0.96 12.98
N VAL A 76 1.93 1.24 12.20
CA VAL A 76 0.61 1.71 12.68
C VAL A 76 -0.51 0.77 12.22
N SER A 77 -1.73 0.93 12.78
CA SER A 77 -2.86 0.08 12.42
C SER A 77 -3.40 0.38 11.02
N ARG A 78 -4.01 -0.63 10.39
CA ARG A 78 -4.69 -0.48 9.08
C ARG A 78 -5.83 0.54 9.16
N GLU A 79 -6.54 0.61 10.28
CA GLU A 79 -7.64 1.57 10.47
C GLU A 79 -7.14 3.01 10.48
N GLU A 80 -6.00 3.27 11.13
CA GLU A 80 -5.42 4.60 11.17
C GLU A 80 -4.98 5.05 9.77
N VAL A 81 -4.24 4.21 9.06
CA VAL A 81 -3.81 4.48 7.68
C VAL A 81 -5.00 4.71 6.77
N ALA A 82 -6.00 3.83 6.84
CA ALA A 82 -7.17 3.93 6.00
C ALA A 82 -7.99 5.20 6.33
N GLY A 83 -8.04 5.63 7.59
CA GLY A 83 -8.61 6.93 7.98
C GLY A 83 -7.88 8.12 7.37
N ARG A 84 -6.53 8.10 7.34
CA ARG A 84 -5.70 9.13 6.68
C ARG A 84 -5.95 9.15 5.17
N MET A 85 -5.92 7.98 4.51
CA MET A 85 -6.17 7.86 3.07
C MET A 85 -7.61 8.27 2.69
N ALA A 86 -8.61 7.92 3.51
CA ALA A 86 -9.99 8.35 3.30
C ALA A 86 -10.11 9.88 3.27
N LYS A 87 -9.42 10.56 4.20
CA LYS A 87 -9.38 12.02 4.25
C LYS A 87 -8.72 12.62 3.01
N GLU A 88 -7.58 12.07 2.56
CA GLU A 88 -6.89 12.51 1.34
C GLU A 88 -7.75 12.31 0.07
N LEU A 89 -8.51 11.21 0.02
CA LEU A 89 -9.40 10.87 -1.10
C LEU A 89 -10.76 11.60 -1.05
N GLY A 90 -11.00 12.44 -0.04
CA GLY A 90 -12.26 13.16 0.12
C GLY A 90 -13.45 12.26 0.50
N PHE A 91 -13.20 11.05 1.04
CA PHE A 91 -14.27 10.27 1.66
C PHE A 91 -14.65 10.91 2.99
N THR A 92 -15.83 11.51 3.05
CA THR A 92 -16.46 11.81 4.33
C THR A 92 -16.81 10.47 5.00
N LEU A 93 -16.12 10.12 6.09
CA LEU A 93 -16.41 8.93 6.90
C LEU A 93 -17.87 8.87 7.41
N ASN A 94 -18.61 9.98 7.27
CA ASN A 94 -20.02 10.11 7.58
C ASN A 94 -20.98 9.31 6.65
N LYS A 95 -20.48 8.66 5.59
CA LYS A 95 -21.33 7.85 4.70
C LYS A 95 -21.51 6.38 5.12
N PHE A 96 -20.86 5.93 6.20
CA PHE A 96 -20.85 4.50 6.57
C PHE A 96 -21.02 4.24 8.07
N ALA A 97 -21.53 5.23 8.82
CA ALA A 97 -22.16 4.98 10.11
C ALA A 97 -23.60 4.51 9.85
N GLN A 98 -23.76 3.22 9.56
CA GLN A 98 -25.04 2.54 9.67
C GLN A 98 -24.82 1.16 10.25
#